data_AF-M4SDP1-F1
#
_entry.id   AF-M4SDP1-F1
#
_cell.length_a   1.000
_cell.length_b   1.000
_cell.length_c   1.000
_cell.angle_alpha   90.00
_cell.angle_beta   90.00
_cell.angle_gamma   90.00
#
_symmetry.space_group_name_H-M   'P 1'
#
loop_
_entity.id
_entity.type
_entity.pdbx_description
1 polymer ?
#
loop_
_entity_poly.entity_id
_entity_poly.type
_entity_poly.pdbx_seq_one_letter_code
_entity_poly.pdbx_strand_id
1 'polypeptide(L)'
;MKPGRKAEAPSTKAARGTLRPFRDGLKNELVVPGDPPLMPDYLTAEAQDVWQEEIGRVMAAGVAEIDSSLFARYCSLEALVRQSFNAGREPPPASYLTVLRQYAELLGIAGRKSRVGKIADDPTKTRNPFARNGHRAKA
;
A
#
# COMPACT_ATOMS: atom_id res chain seq x y z
N MET A 1 -5.67 -31.72 -25.93
CA MET A 1 -5.32 -31.56 -24.49
C MET A 1 -5.66 -30.14 -24.05
N LYS A 2 -6.35 -29.95 -22.92
CA LYS A 2 -6.53 -28.61 -22.34
C LYS A 2 -5.32 -28.28 -21.45
N PRO A 3 -4.70 -27.10 -21.57
CA PRO A 3 -3.59 -26.70 -20.69
C PRO A 3 -4.03 -26.72 -19.22
N GLY A 4 -3.12 -27.12 -18.33
CA GLY A 4 -3.34 -27.07 -16.89
C GLY A 4 -3.45 -25.64 -16.35
N ARG A 5 -3.93 -25.50 -15.11
CA ARG A 5 -4.03 -24.19 -14.43
C ARG A 5 -2.64 -23.57 -14.29
N LYS A 6 -2.53 -22.27 -14.61
CA LYS A 6 -1.31 -21.50 -14.43
C LYS A 6 -0.87 -21.51 -12.96
N ALA A 7 0.43 -21.55 -12.72
CA ALA A 7 0.98 -21.53 -11.37
C ALA A 7 0.62 -20.21 -10.66
N GLU A 8 0.16 -20.30 -9.42
CA GLU A 8 -0.05 -19.12 -8.57
C GLU A 8 1.29 -18.47 -8.17
N ALA A 9 1.27 -17.15 -8.03
CA ALA A 9 2.42 -16.33 -7.69
C ALA A 9 2.99 -16.67 -6.29
N PRO A 10 4.31 -16.52 -6.08
CA PRO A 10 4.94 -16.71 -4.78
C PRO A 10 4.30 -15.89 -3.66
N SER A 11 3.98 -14.61 -3.89
CA SER A 11 3.31 -13.73 -2.92
C SER A 11 1.96 -14.30 -2.44
N THR A 12 1.14 -14.79 -3.37
CA THR A 12 -0.17 -15.38 -3.08
C THR A 12 -0.05 -16.64 -2.25
N LYS A 13 0.94 -17.49 -2.56
CA LYS A 13 1.22 -18.71 -1.77
C LYS A 13 1.76 -18.39 -0.39
N ALA A 14 2.60 -17.37 -0.27
CA ALA A 14 3.12 -16.89 1.00
C ALA A 14 2.00 -16.35 1.90
N ALA A 15 1.12 -15.50 1.36
CA ALA A 15 -0.06 -14.99 2.06
C ALA A 15 -1.00 -16.12 2.54
N ARG A 16 -1.14 -17.20 1.75
CA ARG A 16 -1.91 -18.40 2.13
C ARG A 16 -1.14 -19.37 3.04
N GLY A 17 0.14 -19.14 3.32
CA GLY A 17 0.99 -20.06 4.11
C GLY A 17 1.33 -21.38 3.40
N THR A 18 1.23 -21.43 2.07
CA THR A 18 1.44 -22.63 1.23
C THR A 18 2.72 -22.58 0.39
N LEU A 19 3.58 -21.59 0.63
CA LEU A 19 4.84 -21.43 -0.07
C LEU A 19 5.78 -22.61 0.20
N ARG A 20 6.28 -23.27 -0.84
CA ARG A 20 7.24 -24.37 -0.71
C ARG A 20 8.65 -23.88 -1.05
N PRO A 21 9.59 -23.80 -0.10
CA PRO A 21 10.92 -23.24 -0.34
C PRO A 21 11.67 -23.89 -1.51
N PHE A 22 11.64 -25.23 -1.61
CA PHE A 22 12.34 -25.96 -2.67
C PHE A 22 11.74 -25.76 -4.07
N ARG A 23 10.45 -25.38 -4.17
CA ARG A 23 9.71 -25.34 -5.44
C ARG A 23 9.41 -23.92 -5.91
N ASP A 24 9.19 -23.02 -4.97
CA ASP A 24 8.76 -21.64 -5.23
C ASP A 24 9.85 -20.63 -4.83
N GLY A 25 10.90 -21.03 -4.10
CA GLY A 25 11.96 -20.12 -3.62
C GLY A 25 12.94 -19.60 -4.67
N LEU A 26 12.98 -20.22 -5.86
CA LEU A 26 13.77 -19.75 -7.00
C LEU A 26 12.93 -18.95 -8.02
N LYS A 27 11.65 -18.70 -7.73
CA LYS A 27 10.75 -17.97 -8.63
C LYS A 27 10.71 -16.50 -8.21
N ASN A 28 11.06 -15.64 -9.15
CA ASN A 28 10.90 -14.19 -8.99
C ASN A 28 9.52 -13.78 -9.48
N GLU A 29 8.84 -12.95 -8.70
CA GLU A 29 7.58 -12.32 -9.08
C GLU A 29 7.86 -10.92 -9.62
N LEU A 30 7.45 -10.67 -10.86
CA LEU A 30 7.41 -9.33 -11.42
C LEU A 30 6.14 -8.66 -10.91
N VAL A 31 6.30 -7.78 -9.92
CA VAL A 31 5.22 -6.89 -9.50
C VAL A 31 5.14 -5.79 -10.56
N VAL A 32 4.12 -5.87 -11.41
CA VAL A 32 3.80 -4.80 -12.36
C VAL A 32 2.95 -3.78 -11.60
N PRO A 33 3.39 -2.53 -11.45
CA PRO A 33 2.53 -1.47 -10.92
C PRO A 33 1.26 -1.41 -11.76
N GLY A 34 0.08 -1.31 -11.10
CA GLY A 34 -1.14 -0.99 -11.83
C GLY A 34 -1.00 0.36 -12.54
N ASP A 35 -1.92 0.65 -13.47
CA ASP A 35 -1.95 1.95 -14.14
C ASP A 35 -1.98 3.08 -13.09
N PRO A 36 -1.26 4.19 -13.32
CA PRO A 36 -1.21 5.28 -12.35
C PRO A 36 -2.62 5.85 -12.11
N PRO A 37 -2.87 6.38 -10.90
CA PRO A 37 -4.07 7.17 -10.66
C PRO A 37 -4.30 8.22 -11.76
N LEU A 38 -5.53 8.30 -12.25
CA LEU A 38 -5.95 9.28 -13.26
C LEU A 38 -6.54 10.50 -12.55
N MET A 39 -5.95 11.67 -12.81
CA MET A 39 -6.37 12.94 -12.21
C MET A 39 -7.74 13.34 -12.75
N PRO A 40 -8.78 13.45 -11.90
CA PRO A 40 -10.09 13.90 -12.36
C PRO A 40 -10.09 15.38 -12.73
N ASP A 41 -10.98 15.75 -13.66
CA ASP A 41 -11.17 17.11 -14.17
C ASP A 41 -11.73 18.09 -13.13
N TYR A 42 -12.42 17.59 -12.10
CA TYR A 42 -13.03 18.41 -11.06
C TYR A 42 -12.06 18.93 -9.98
N LEU A 43 -10.76 18.58 -10.04
CA LEU A 43 -9.79 19.04 -9.05
C LEU A 43 -9.49 20.54 -9.22
N THR A 44 -9.56 21.29 -8.13
CA THR A 44 -9.11 22.69 -8.10
C THR A 44 -7.59 22.76 -8.30
N ALA A 45 -7.05 23.93 -8.67
CA ALA A 45 -5.62 24.11 -8.90
C ALA A 45 -4.78 23.69 -7.67
N GLU A 46 -5.22 24.08 -6.47
CA GLU A 46 -4.54 23.75 -5.22
C GLU A 46 -4.58 22.24 -4.94
N ALA A 47 -5.66 21.56 -5.32
CA ALA A 47 -5.77 20.12 -5.18
C ALA A 47 -4.94 19.37 -6.24
N GLN A 48 -4.75 19.95 -7.43
CA GLN A 48 -3.83 19.43 -8.44
C GLN A 48 -2.38 19.54 -7.95
N ASP A 49 -2.01 20.62 -7.26
CA ASP A 49 -0.67 20.75 -6.66
C ASP A 49 -0.42 19.63 -5.65
N VAL A 50 -1.37 19.37 -4.74
CA VAL A 50 -1.28 18.23 -3.80
C VAL A 50 -1.17 16.90 -4.54
N TRP A 51 -1.94 16.73 -5.62
CA TRP A 51 -1.86 15.51 -6.44
C TRP A 51 -0.44 15.28 -6.97
N GLN A 52 0.18 16.32 -7.56
CA GLN A 52 1.54 16.21 -8.11
C GLN A 52 2.59 15.96 -7.02
N GLU A 53 2.42 16.52 -5.82
CA GLU A 53 3.33 16.29 -4.70
C GLU A 53 3.26 14.88 -4.10
N GLU A 54 2.07 14.26 -4.13
CA GLU A 54 1.79 13.00 -3.41
C GLU A 54 1.75 11.78 -4.35
N ILE A 55 1.56 11.96 -5.67
CA ILE A 55 1.39 10.86 -6.64
C ILE A 55 2.52 9.82 -6.56
N GLY A 56 3.78 10.27 -6.43
CA GLY A 56 4.93 9.36 -6.30
C GLY A 56 4.89 8.52 -5.02
N ARG A 57 4.41 9.09 -3.90
CA ARG A 57 4.32 8.40 -2.61
C ARG A 57 3.18 7.38 -2.58
N VAL A 58 2.02 7.73 -3.14
CA VAL A 58 0.87 6.82 -3.24
C VAL A 58 1.14 5.68 -4.23
N MET A 59 1.76 5.96 -5.38
CA MET A 59 2.15 4.90 -6.32
C MET A 59 3.18 3.94 -5.69
N ALA A 60 4.16 4.46 -4.96
CA ALA A 60 5.11 3.64 -4.21
C ALA A 60 4.46 2.85 -3.05
N ALA A 61 3.22 3.18 -2.66
CA ALA A 61 2.41 2.42 -1.72
C ALA A 61 1.47 1.41 -2.39
N GLY A 62 1.44 1.36 -3.74
CA GLY A 62 0.63 0.43 -4.52
C GLY A 62 -0.73 0.97 -4.96
N VAL A 63 -0.98 2.27 -4.79
CA VAL A 63 -2.19 2.94 -5.28
C VAL A 63 -2.19 2.95 -6.80
N ALA A 64 -3.32 2.55 -7.40
CA ALA A 64 -3.48 2.43 -8.86
C ALA A 64 -4.71 3.18 -9.36
N GLU A 65 -5.02 3.09 -10.65
CA GLU A 65 -6.17 3.76 -11.29
C GLU A 65 -7.49 3.55 -10.54
N ILE A 66 -7.74 2.35 -10.01
CA ILE A 66 -8.96 2.04 -9.24
C ILE A 66 -9.16 2.93 -8.01
N ASP A 67 -8.06 3.47 -7.46
CA ASP A 67 -8.06 4.33 -6.27
C ASP A 67 -8.12 5.82 -6.63
N SER A 68 -8.18 6.19 -7.91
CA SER A 68 -8.12 7.59 -8.38
C SER A 68 -9.14 8.50 -7.67
N SER A 69 -10.35 7.99 -7.46
CA SER A 69 -11.40 8.74 -6.75
C SER A 69 -11.10 8.96 -5.27
N LEU A 70 -10.47 7.99 -4.60
CA LEU A 70 -10.07 8.14 -3.21
C LEU A 70 -8.89 9.12 -3.11
N PHE A 71 -7.91 9.01 -4.00
CA PHE A 71 -6.77 9.91 -4.04
C PHE A 71 -7.17 11.35 -4.36
N ALA A 72 -8.12 11.56 -5.29
CA ALA A 72 -8.67 12.88 -5.58
C ALA A 72 -9.34 13.52 -4.35
N ARG A 73 -10.16 12.77 -3.61
CA ARG A 73 -10.80 13.27 -2.38
C ARG A 73 -9.77 13.63 -1.29
N TYR A 74 -8.71 12.83 -1.17
CA TYR A 74 -7.59 13.15 -0.30
C TYR A 74 -6.94 14.48 -0.69
N CYS A 75 -6.59 14.65 -1.97
CA CYS A 75 -5.97 15.88 -2.47
C CYS A 75 -6.86 17.11 -2.27
N SER A 76 -8.16 17.00 -2.54
CA SER A 76 -9.11 18.10 -2.33
C SER A 76 -9.21 18.50 -0.86
N LEU A 77 -9.29 17.54 0.06
CA LEU A 77 -9.40 17.83 1.49
C LEU A 77 -8.09 18.38 2.06
N GLU A 78 -6.95 17.86 1.60
CA GLU A 78 -5.62 18.32 1.99
C GLU A 78 -5.38 19.77 1.54
N ALA A 79 -5.78 20.13 0.31
CA ALA A 79 -5.70 21.49 -0.18
C ALA A 79 -6.49 22.49 0.70
N LEU A 80 -7.72 22.13 1.09
CA LEU A 80 -8.53 22.95 2.00
C LEU A 80 -7.86 23.11 3.38
N VAL A 81 -7.26 22.04 3.91
CA VAL A 81 -6.55 22.08 5.18
C VAL A 81 -5.29 22.95 5.09
N ARG A 82 -4.49 22.82 4.04
CA ARG A 82 -3.33 23.70 3.79
C ARG A 82 -3.74 25.16 3.66
N GLN A 83 -4.83 25.44 2.97
CA GLN A 83 -5.37 26.80 2.85
C GLN A 83 -5.74 27.38 4.22
N SER A 84 -6.40 26.60 5.09
CA SER A 84 -6.76 27.04 6.43
C SER A 84 -5.54 27.35 7.31
N PHE A 85 -4.50 26.51 7.23
CA PHE A 85 -3.23 26.78 7.92
C PHE A 85 -2.53 28.04 7.40
N ASN A 86 -2.50 28.23 6.07
CA ASN A 86 -1.90 29.42 5.45
C ASN A 86 -2.67 30.72 5.79
N ALA A 87 -3.99 30.64 5.92
CA ALA A 87 -4.82 31.79 6.30
C ALA A 87 -4.56 32.27 7.74
N GLY A 88 -4.05 31.38 8.62
CA GLY A 88 -3.53 31.73 9.95
C GLY A 88 -4.56 32.24 10.96
N ARG A 89 -5.87 32.12 10.68
CA ARG A 89 -6.94 32.67 11.54
C ARG A 89 -7.64 31.61 12.37
N GLU A 90 -8.03 30.50 11.76
CA GLU A 90 -8.76 29.43 12.44
C GLU A 90 -8.14 28.08 12.09
N PRO A 91 -8.00 27.18 13.08
CA PRO A 91 -7.52 25.84 12.81
C PRO A 91 -8.53 25.09 11.94
N PRO A 92 -8.05 24.22 11.02
CA PRO A 92 -8.95 23.37 10.24
C PRO A 92 -9.85 22.52 11.15
N PRO A 93 -11.10 22.25 10.72
CA PRO A 93 -12.00 21.40 11.48
C PRO A 93 -11.35 20.05 11.84
N ALA A 94 -11.45 19.65 13.11
CA ALA A 94 -10.88 18.39 13.59
C ALA A 94 -11.43 17.15 12.85
N SER A 95 -12.66 17.24 12.34
CA SER A 95 -13.27 16.22 11.47
C SER A 95 -12.48 16.05 10.16
N TYR A 96 -12.03 17.13 9.54
CA TYR A 96 -11.25 17.09 8.30
C TYR A 96 -9.89 16.45 8.53
N LEU A 97 -9.22 16.80 9.64
CA LEU A 97 -7.95 16.20 10.04
C LEU A 97 -8.10 14.68 10.29
N THR A 98 -9.22 14.26 10.87
CA THR A 98 -9.51 12.84 11.11
C THR A 98 -9.75 12.08 9.79
N VAL A 99 -10.54 12.64 8.87
CA VAL A 99 -10.80 12.03 7.56
C VAL A 99 -9.54 11.99 6.71
N LEU A 100 -8.71 13.04 6.72
CA LEU A 100 -7.42 13.06 6.04
C LEU A 100 -6.51 11.94 6.53
N ARG A 101 -6.43 11.75 7.85
CA ARG A 101 -5.68 10.63 8.42
C ARG A 101 -6.22 9.29 7.92
N GLN A 102 -7.53 9.09 7.89
CA GLN A 102 -8.14 7.85 7.42
C GLN A 102 -7.84 7.59 5.94
N TYR A 103 -7.96 8.62 5.09
CA TYR A 103 -7.60 8.51 3.68
C TYR A 103 -6.11 8.22 3.49
N ALA A 104 -5.24 8.90 4.23
CA ALA A 104 -3.80 8.65 4.18
C ALA A 104 -3.43 7.23 4.64
N GLU A 105 -4.14 6.68 5.63
CA GLU A 105 -3.99 5.29 6.06
C GLU A 105 -4.47 4.29 4.99
N LEU A 106 -5.59 4.57 4.32
CA LEU A 106 -6.13 3.74 3.23
C LEU A 106 -5.22 3.75 1.99
N LEU A 107 -4.66 4.92 1.65
CA LEU A 107 -3.69 5.11 0.56
C LEU A 107 -2.29 4.58 0.90
N GLY A 108 -2.07 4.07 2.12
CA GLY A 108 -0.79 3.51 2.52
C GLY A 108 0.34 4.54 2.67
N ILE A 109 0.01 5.82 2.81
CA ILE A 109 0.97 6.92 3.00
C ILE A 109 1.08 7.39 4.45
N ALA A 110 0.19 6.93 5.34
CA ALA A 110 0.24 7.19 6.78
C ALA A 110 0.00 5.94 7.65
N GLY A 111 0.33 6.06 8.94
CA GLY A 111 0.08 5.03 9.96
C GLY A 111 1.16 3.94 10.07
N ARG A 112 0.84 2.88 10.82
CA ARG A 112 1.75 1.72 10.98
C ARG A 112 1.76 0.83 9.74
N LYS A 113 0.62 0.70 9.05
CA LYS A 113 0.49 -0.11 7.83
C LYS A 113 1.29 0.44 6.65
N SER A 114 1.43 1.76 6.50
CA SER A 114 2.34 2.35 5.50
C SER A 114 3.82 1.98 5.70
N ARG A 115 4.18 1.51 6.90
CA ARG A 115 5.54 1.09 7.28
C ARG A 115 5.74 -0.42 7.18
N VAL A 116 4.66 -1.20 7.18
CA VAL A 116 4.69 -2.68 7.11
C VAL A 116 4.79 -3.07 5.64
N GLY A 117 5.96 -3.56 5.23
CA GLY A 117 6.26 -3.97 3.85
C GLY A 117 7.32 -3.11 3.14
N LYS A 118 7.70 -1.94 3.68
CA LYS A 118 8.82 -1.11 3.16
C LYS A 118 10.14 -1.31 3.92
N ILE A 119 10.05 -1.73 5.18
CA ILE A 119 11.17 -2.39 5.84
C ILE A 119 11.15 -3.79 5.25
N ALA A 120 12.12 -4.11 4.39
CA ALA A 120 12.46 -5.50 4.13
C ALA A 120 12.49 -6.18 5.49
N ASP A 121 11.54 -7.09 5.75
CA ASP A 121 11.64 -7.95 6.92
C ASP A 121 13.01 -8.60 6.79
N ASP A 122 13.90 -8.13 7.65
CA ASP A 122 15.24 -8.63 7.78
C ASP A 122 15.09 -10.16 7.87
N PRO A 123 15.60 -10.94 6.90
CA PRO A 123 15.43 -12.38 6.89
C PRO A 123 16.03 -13.04 8.15
N THR A 124 16.72 -12.27 9.00
CA THR A 124 17.26 -12.70 10.28
C THR A 124 16.29 -12.52 11.48
N LYS A 125 15.17 -11.80 11.35
CA LYS A 125 14.28 -11.54 12.51
C LYS A 125 13.18 -12.59 12.67
N THR A 126 13.49 -13.55 13.55
CA THR A 126 12.60 -14.48 14.26
C THR A 126 11.92 -15.56 13.41
N ARG A 127 12.73 -16.49 12.91
CA ARG A 127 12.29 -17.89 12.77
C ARG A 127 11.86 -18.39 14.15
N ASN A 128 10.61 -18.86 14.25
CA ASN A 128 10.07 -19.54 15.42
C ASN A 128 11.11 -20.54 16.00
N PRO A 129 11.56 -20.39 17.26
CA PRO A 129 12.59 -21.25 17.86
C PRO A 129 12.16 -22.71 18.00
N PHE A 130 10.86 -22.99 17.88
CA PHE A 130 10.28 -24.34 17.96
C PHE A 130 10.07 -25.01 16.60
N ALA A 131 10.37 -24.35 15.48
CA ALA A 131 10.20 -24.92 14.14
C ALA A 131 11.04 -26.19 13.91
N ARG A 132 12.10 -26.40 14.71
CA ARG A 132 12.98 -27.58 14.66
C ARG A 132 12.37 -28.84 15.31
N ASN A 133 11.30 -28.70 16.11
CA ASN A 133 10.76 -29.81 16.90
C ASN A 133 9.53 -30.49 16.26
N GLY A 134 9.00 -29.96 15.17
CA GLY A 134 7.75 -30.42 14.54
C GLY A 134 7.93 -31.41 13.40
N HIS A 135 8.56 -32.56 13.66
CA HIS A 135 8.37 -33.88 13.01
C HIS A 135 9.64 -34.73 13.22
N ARG A 136 9.68 -35.50 14.31
CA ARG A 136 10.47 -36.74 14.31
C ARG A 136 9.63 -37.79 13.58
N ALA A 137 10.12 -38.31 12.46
CA ALA A 137 9.60 -39.54 11.91
C ALA A 137 9.73 -40.63 12.98
N LYS A 138 8.62 -41.29 13.33
CA LYS A 138 8.67 -42.50 14.15
C LYS A 138 9.33 -43.59 13.30
N ALA A 139 10.42 -44.16 13.82
CA ALA A 139 10.97 -45.43 13.35
C ALA A 139 10.03 -46.58 13.74
#